data_AF-A0A2V8I7B0-F1
#
_entry.id   AF-A0A2V8I7B0-F1
#
_cell.length_a   1.000
_cell.length_b   1.000
_cell.length_c   1.000
_cell.angle_alpha   90.00
_cell.angle_beta   90.00
_cell.angle_gamma   90.00
#
_symmetry.space_group_name_H-M   'P 1'
#
loop_
_entity.id
_entity.type
_entity.pdbx_description
1 polymer ?
#
loop_
_entity_poly.entity_id
_entity_poly.type
_entity_poly.pdbx_seq_one_letter_code
_entity_poly.pdbx_strand_id
1 'polypeptide(L)'
;MPDENYPRLINESQIALQVVTAGNLRTTLMIGDLCRKANQFDRFLIATDTPTGSGIMPLGMLYMITYLASLSDMPVEWAIAAATGNNARVYRLNSGFLKPGCDADVVVLDACLGGSKKNALDALRNGDIPAVAAVITDAVPRFVGRSRNTPAPIKKVRVLENRVLHDFSQVCRRRGSRWCRCCARVRTKQFCRYGSGG
;
A
#
# COMPACT_ATOMS: atom_id res chain seq x y z
N MET A 1 -18.18 -0.72 20.51
CA MET A 1 -17.71 -0.80 21.91
C MET A 1 -17.56 0.60 22.47
N PRO A 2 -17.98 0.88 23.72
CA PRO A 2 -17.75 2.17 24.37
C PRO A 2 -16.27 2.54 24.47
N ASP A 3 -15.95 3.83 24.42
CA ASP A 3 -14.57 4.33 24.37
C ASP A 3 -13.73 3.93 25.60
N GLU A 4 -14.36 3.87 26.77
CA GLU A 4 -13.76 3.53 28.08
C GLU A 4 -13.13 2.12 28.11
N ASN A 5 -13.53 1.24 27.20
CA ASN A 5 -13.05 -0.13 27.16
C ASN A 5 -11.77 -0.31 26.31
N TYR A 6 -11.42 0.64 25.43
CA TYR A 6 -10.21 0.51 24.61
C TYR A 6 -8.90 0.50 25.42
N PRO A 7 -8.73 1.33 26.48
CA PRO A 7 -7.55 1.23 27.33
C PRO A 7 -7.35 -0.15 27.94
N ARG A 8 -8.43 -0.86 28.29
CA ARG A 8 -8.37 -2.22 28.81
C ARG A 8 -7.86 -3.22 27.77
N LEU A 9 -8.33 -3.13 26.52
CA LEU A 9 -7.81 -3.96 25.42
C LEU A 9 -6.30 -3.77 25.20
N ILE A 10 -5.80 -2.57 25.43
CA ILE A 10 -4.38 -2.26 25.28
C ILE A 10 -3.60 -2.76 26.50
N ASN A 11 -4.05 -2.45 27.71
CA ASN A 11 -3.25 -2.73 28.91
C ASN A 11 -3.37 -4.18 29.42
N GLU A 12 -4.52 -4.83 29.21
CA GLU A 12 -4.85 -6.13 29.80
C GLU A 12 -4.78 -7.30 28.79
N SER A 13 -4.42 -7.03 27.53
CA SER A 13 -4.43 -8.03 26.46
C SER A 13 -3.26 -7.86 25.49
N GLN A 14 -2.90 -8.93 24.80
CA GLN A 14 -1.85 -8.99 23.77
C GLN A 14 -2.40 -9.19 22.34
N ILE A 15 -3.71 -9.05 22.14
CA ILE A 15 -4.32 -9.18 20.81
C ILE A 15 -3.79 -8.14 19.81
N ALA A 16 -3.83 -8.47 18.53
CA ALA A 16 -3.65 -7.49 17.47
C ALA A 16 -4.83 -6.52 17.42
N LEU A 17 -4.54 -5.24 17.18
CA LEU A 17 -5.52 -4.15 17.17
C LEU A 17 -5.65 -3.65 15.73
N GLN A 18 -6.62 -4.19 15.01
CA GLN A 18 -6.90 -3.81 13.64
C GLN A 18 -7.88 -2.65 13.59
N VAL A 19 -7.43 -1.52 13.06
CA VAL A 19 -8.28 -0.38 12.72
C VAL A 19 -8.60 -0.41 11.23
N VAL A 20 -9.82 -0.04 10.90
CA VAL A 20 -10.36 -0.21 9.56
C VAL A 20 -10.82 1.13 8.98
N THR A 21 -10.59 1.35 7.69
CA THR A 21 -10.99 2.61 7.04
C THR A 21 -12.51 2.79 7.02
N ALA A 22 -13.28 1.70 6.94
CA ALA A 22 -14.74 1.73 7.04
C ALA A 22 -15.26 1.90 8.50
N GLY A 23 -14.37 2.18 9.46
CA GLY A 23 -14.68 2.30 10.88
C GLY A 23 -14.72 3.76 11.37
N ASN A 24 -14.76 3.93 12.69
CA ASN A 24 -14.75 5.25 13.31
C ASN A 24 -13.33 5.85 13.32
N LEU A 25 -13.14 6.94 12.57
CA LEU A 25 -11.84 7.63 12.49
C LEU A 25 -11.39 8.21 13.83
N ARG A 26 -12.28 8.85 14.60
CA ARG A 26 -11.93 9.42 15.92
C ARG A 26 -11.39 8.34 16.85
N THR A 27 -12.08 7.20 16.92
CA THR A 27 -11.64 6.05 17.72
C THR A 27 -10.29 5.49 17.22
N THR A 28 -10.08 5.46 15.91
CA THR A 28 -8.81 5.03 15.32
C THR A 28 -7.63 5.90 15.77
N LEU A 29 -7.79 7.23 15.71
CA LEU A 29 -6.77 8.19 16.19
C LEU A 29 -6.49 8.01 17.68
N MET A 30 -7.54 7.82 18.49
CA MET A 30 -7.42 7.56 19.92
C MET A 30 -6.65 6.26 20.21
N ILE A 31 -6.99 5.15 19.56
CA ILE A 31 -6.30 3.86 19.75
C ILE A 31 -4.83 3.97 19.32
N GLY A 32 -4.55 4.64 18.20
CA GLY A 32 -3.18 4.86 17.73
C GLY A 32 -2.32 5.60 18.76
N ASP A 33 -2.85 6.66 19.38
CA ASP A 33 -2.15 7.40 20.43
C ASP A 33 -1.99 6.58 21.72
N LEU A 34 -3.02 5.84 22.14
CA LEU A 34 -2.94 4.95 23.30
C LEU A 34 -1.87 3.85 23.11
N CYS A 35 -1.84 3.20 21.95
CA CYS A 35 -0.85 2.16 21.64
C CYS A 35 0.58 2.74 21.64
N ARG A 36 0.76 3.95 21.10
CA ARG A 36 2.05 4.65 21.11
C ARG A 36 2.49 4.99 22.54
N LYS A 37 1.61 5.55 23.36
CA LYS A 37 1.89 5.88 24.77
C LYS A 37 2.20 4.66 25.62
N ALA A 38 1.54 3.53 25.33
CA ALA A 38 1.79 2.26 26.00
C ALA A 38 3.02 1.50 25.47
N ASN A 39 3.74 2.03 24.46
CA ASN A 39 4.84 1.36 23.77
C ASN A 39 4.47 -0.04 23.24
N GLN A 40 3.26 -0.16 22.68
CA GLN A 40 2.71 -1.41 22.14
C GLN A 40 2.24 -1.25 20.69
N PHE A 41 2.92 -0.39 19.94
CA PHE A 41 2.51 -0.05 18.58
C PHE A 41 2.73 -1.18 17.57
N ASP A 42 3.60 -2.16 17.87
CA ASP A 42 3.91 -3.29 16.97
C ASP A 42 2.69 -4.16 16.61
N ARG A 43 1.63 -4.11 17.42
CA ARG A 43 0.38 -4.86 17.19
C ARG A 43 -0.77 -4.01 16.66
N PHE A 44 -0.53 -2.74 16.37
CA PHE A 44 -1.49 -1.83 15.74
C PHE A 44 -1.45 -2.02 14.22
N LEU A 45 -2.58 -2.38 13.63
CA LEU A 45 -2.71 -2.78 12.23
C LEU A 45 -3.71 -1.91 11.50
N ILE A 46 -3.40 -1.58 10.24
CA ILE A 46 -4.34 -0.91 9.34
C ILE A 46 -4.95 -1.96 8.39
N ALA A 47 -6.26 -1.87 8.19
CA ALA A 47 -6.99 -2.56 7.14
C ALA A 47 -8.11 -1.69 6.56
N THR A 48 -8.80 -2.18 5.53
CA THR A 48 -9.91 -1.45 4.91
C THR A 48 -11.28 -1.89 5.42
N ASP A 49 -11.45 -3.19 5.71
CA ASP A 49 -12.75 -3.83 5.91
C ASP A 49 -13.72 -3.46 4.78
N THR A 50 -13.38 -3.86 3.56
CA THR A 50 -14.23 -3.67 2.37
C THR A 50 -14.23 -4.96 1.54
N PRO A 51 -15.37 -5.35 0.92
CA PRO A 51 -16.59 -4.57 0.70
C PRO A 51 -17.53 -4.49 1.93
N THR A 52 -18.14 -3.32 2.15
CA THR A 52 -19.19 -3.10 3.16
C THR A 52 -20.39 -2.38 2.56
N GLY A 53 -21.43 -2.10 3.36
CA GLY A 53 -22.56 -1.28 2.94
C GLY A 53 -22.17 0.12 2.44
N SER A 54 -21.00 0.63 2.86
CA SER A 54 -20.42 1.90 2.39
C SER A 54 -19.68 1.78 1.05
N GLY A 55 -19.50 0.56 0.53
CA GLY A 55 -18.88 0.28 -0.77
C GLY A 55 -17.45 -0.25 -0.67
N ILE A 56 -16.66 0.04 -1.72
CA ILE A 56 -15.26 -0.37 -1.86
C ILE A 56 -14.40 0.87 -1.97
N MET A 57 -13.30 0.91 -1.22
CA MET A 57 -12.37 2.04 -1.22
C MET A 57 -10.97 1.59 -1.61
N PRO A 58 -10.60 1.66 -2.92
CA PRO A 58 -9.30 1.20 -3.41
C PRO A 58 -8.10 1.91 -2.78
N LEU A 59 -8.28 3.13 -2.29
CA LEU A 59 -7.25 3.94 -1.65
C LEU A 59 -7.30 3.87 -0.11
N GLY A 60 -8.12 3.00 0.47
CA GLY A 60 -8.40 3.02 1.92
C GLY A 60 -7.15 2.92 2.78
N MET A 61 -6.20 2.06 2.40
CA MET A 61 -4.90 1.96 3.07
C MET A 61 -4.12 3.28 3.05
N LEU A 62 -4.02 3.94 1.88
CA LEU A 62 -3.30 5.21 1.76
C LEU A 62 -3.99 6.34 2.53
N TYR A 63 -5.32 6.37 2.52
CA TYR A 63 -6.10 7.32 3.33
C TYR A 63 -5.84 7.12 4.82
N MET A 64 -5.86 5.88 5.33
CA MET A 64 -5.58 5.63 6.74
C MET A 64 -4.17 6.04 7.15
N ILE A 65 -3.17 5.72 6.33
CA ILE A 65 -1.79 6.18 6.57
C ILE A 65 -1.76 7.71 6.64
N THR A 66 -2.41 8.38 5.68
CA THR A 66 -2.47 9.84 5.61
C THR A 66 -3.16 10.44 6.83
N TYR A 67 -4.31 9.89 7.25
CA TYR A 67 -5.06 10.38 8.40
C TYR A 67 -4.31 10.20 9.72
N LEU A 68 -3.68 9.04 9.93
CA LEU A 68 -2.85 8.83 11.11
C LEU A 68 -1.65 9.78 11.10
N ALA A 69 -1.03 9.99 9.94
CA ALA A 69 0.12 10.87 9.79
C ALA A 69 -0.22 12.35 9.95
N SER A 70 -1.38 12.84 9.48
CA SER A 70 -1.70 14.27 9.42
C SER A 70 -2.58 14.77 10.57
N LEU A 71 -3.46 13.90 11.11
CA LEU A 71 -4.41 14.26 12.16
C LEU A 71 -3.93 13.87 13.56
N SER A 72 -2.72 13.34 13.69
CA SER A 72 -2.10 13.00 14.97
C SER A 72 -0.62 13.35 15.00
N ASP A 73 0.00 13.25 16.17
CA ASP A 73 1.45 13.43 16.35
C ASP A 73 2.26 12.18 15.98
N MET A 74 1.64 11.18 15.33
CA MET A 74 2.31 9.97 14.90
C MET A 74 3.31 10.25 13.75
N PRO A 75 4.56 9.74 13.84
CA PRO A 75 5.48 9.75 12.71
C PRO A 75 4.90 9.04 11.49
N VAL A 76 5.17 9.55 10.30
CA VAL A 76 4.65 9.00 9.04
C VAL A 76 5.10 7.55 8.84
N GLU A 77 6.34 7.26 9.24
CA GLU A 77 6.97 5.94 9.16
C GLU A 77 6.23 4.91 10.01
N TRP A 78 5.67 5.32 11.15
CA TRP A 78 4.89 4.45 12.02
C TRP A 78 3.55 4.11 11.37
N ALA A 79 2.88 5.10 10.78
CA ALA A 79 1.64 4.86 10.03
C ALA A 79 1.90 3.90 8.83
N ILE A 80 3.03 4.04 8.13
CA ILE A 80 3.43 3.11 7.07
C ILE A 80 3.72 1.72 7.64
N ALA A 81 4.43 1.61 8.76
CA ALA A 81 4.71 0.33 9.42
C ALA A 81 3.43 -0.39 9.86
N ALA A 82 2.44 0.35 10.37
CA ALA A 82 1.12 -0.18 10.73
C ALA A 82 0.35 -0.75 9.52
N ALA A 83 0.57 -0.22 8.32
CA ALA A 83 0.03 -0.76 7.09
C ALA A 83 0.85 -1.93 6.51
N THR A 84 2.13 -2.07 6.87
CA THR A 84 3.09 -3.00 6.26
C THR A 84 3.69 -3.97 7.28
N GLY A 85 4.82 -3.63 7.90
CA GLY A 85 5.60 -4.50 8.76
C GLY A 85 4.84 -5.04 9.98
N ASN A 86 3.92 -4.27 10.57
CA ASN A 86 3.12 -4.74 11.70
C ASN A 86 2.17 -5.87 11.25
N ASN A 87 1.51 -5.69 10.10
CA ASN A 87 0.68 -6.74 9.49
C ASN A 87 1.53 -7.97 9.20
N ALA A 88 2.72 -7.80 8.61
CA ALA A 88 3.60 -8.90 8.30
C ALA A 88 4.02 -9.70 9.55
N ARG A 89 4.34 -9.05 10.67
CA ARG A 89 4.65 -9.76 11.93
C ARG A 89 3.46 -10.52 12.48
N VAL A 90 2.29 -9.88 12.57
CA VAL A 90 1.10 -10.51 13.15
C VAL A 90 0.65 -11.71 12.33
N TYR A 91 0.65 -11.59 11.00
CA TYR A 91 0.25 -12.66 10.08
C TYR A 91 1.41 -13.60 9.67
N ARG A 92 2.62 -13.39 10.20
CA ARG A 92 3.82 -14.20 9.93
C ARG A 92 4.15 -14.32 8.43
N LEU A 93 4.12 -13.19 7.74
CA LEU A 93 4.39 -13.08 6.30
C LEU A 93 5.88 -12.78 6.04
N ASN A 94 6.40 -13.24 4.91
CA ASN A 94 7.76 -12.93 4.46
C ASN A 94 7.88 -11.56 3.74
N SER A 95 6.77 -10.83 3.63
CA SER A 95 6.68 -9.53 2.96
C SER A 95 6.55 -8.37 3.97
N GLY A 96 6.30 -7.15 3.49
CA GLY A 96 6.05 -5.98 4.35
C GLY A 96 7.30 -5.32 4.94
N PHE A 97 8.49 -5.84 4.66
CA PHE A 97 9.77 -5.25 5.05
C PHE A 97 10.70 -5.11 3.84
N LEU A 98 11.40 -3.97 3.75
CA LEU A 98 12.48 -3.78 2.78
C LEU A 98 13.78 -4.34 3.38
N LYS A 99 13.99 -5.65 3.25
CA LYS A 99 15.14 -6.36 3.81
C LYS A 99 15.55 -7.54 2.92
N PRO A 100 16.86 -7.86 2.80
CA PRO A 100 17.29 -9.09 2.14
C PRO A 100 16.62 -10.34 2.74
N GLY A 101 16.16 -11.24 1.86
CA GLY A 101 15.43 -12.46 2.24
C GLY A 101 13.91 -12.31 2.31
N CYS A 102 13.38 -11.08 2.33
CA CYS A 102 11.94 -10.81 2.23
C CYS A 102 11.46 -10.76 0.78
N ASP A 103 10.16 -10.95 0.59
CA ASP A 103 9.52 -10.88 -0.73
C ASP A 103 9.69 -9.48 -1.33
N ALA A 104 9.96 -9.40 -2.63
CA ALA A 104 10.21 -8.16 -3.35
C ALA A 104 8.90 -7.44 -3.74
N ASP A 105 8.10 -7.12 -2.72
CA ASP A 105 6.87 -6.35 -2.81
C ASP A 105 7.15 -4.88 -2.45
N VAL A 106 7.14 -4.02 -3.47
CA VAL A 106 7.57 -2.62 -3.34
C VAL A 106 6.58 -1.69 -4.02
N VAL A 107 6.22 -0.64 -3.30
CA VAL A 107 5.44 0.49 -3.84
C VAL A 107 6.34 1.72 -3.88
N VAL A 108 6.44 2.35 -5.05
CA VAL A 108 7.17 3.62 -5.21
C VAL A 108 6.18 4.76 -5.09
N LEU A 109 6.40 5.61 -4.08
CA LEU A 109 5.56 6.76 -3.78
C LEU A 109 6.30 8.07 -4.05
N ASP A 110 5.55 9.09 -4.43
CA ASP A 110 6.04 10.47 -4.51
C ASP A 110 4.95 11.46 -4.05
N ALA A 111 5.33 12.73 -3.88
CA ALA A 111 4.34 13.79 -3.75
C ALA A 111 3.49 13.94 -5.02
N CYS A 112 2.25 14.39 -4.84
CA CYS A 112 1.32 14.62 -5.94
C CYS A 112 1.65 15.91 -6.70
N LEU A 113 1.54 15.85 -8.02
CA LEU A 113 1.59 17.02 -8.89
C LEU A 113 0.47 17.99 -8.53
N GLY A 114 0.81 19.26 -8.29
CA GLY A 114 -0.12 20.29 -7.82
C GLY A 114 -0.27 20.36 -6.30
N GLY A 115 0.36 19.44 -5.55
CA GLY A 115 0.45 19.52 -4.09
C GLY A 115 1.45 20.55 -3.59
N SER A 116 1.36 20.91 -2.30
CA SER A 116 2.24 21.91 -1.67
C SER A 116 3.62 21.36 -1.27
N LYS A 117 3.78 20.03 -1.27
CA LYS A 117 4.99 19.33 -0.80
C LYS A 117 5.77 18.68 -1.95
N LYS A 118 7.05 18.37 -1.70
CA LYS A 118 8.01 17.92 -2.74
C LYS A 118 8.44 16.45 -2.61
N ASN A 119 8.05 15.77 -1.55
CA ASN A 119 8.32 14.34 -1.32
C ASN A 119 7.11 13.67 -0.63
N ALA A 120 7.08 12.34 -0.69
CA ALA A 120 5.94 11.55 -0.23
C ALA A 120 5.68 11.66 1.28
N LEU A 121 6.74 11.70 2.11
CA LEU A 121 6.60 11.75 3.57
C LEU A 121 6.01 13.09 4.02
N ASP A 122 6.53 14.20 3.48
CA ASP A 122 6.00 15.53 3.76
C ASP A 122 4.56 15.68 3.26
N ALA A 123 4.24 15.11 2.09
CA ALA A 123 2.88 15.10 1.54
C ALA A 123 1.92 14.35 2.48
N LEU A 124 2.30 13.15 2.92
CA LEU A 124 1.54 12.36 3.89
C LEU A 124 1.32 13.14 5.20
N ARG A 125 2.37 13.76 5.74
CA ARG A 125 2.27 14.59 6.95
C ARG A 125 1.38 15.82 6.75
N ASN A 126 1.34 16.38 5.55
CA ASN A 126 0.46 17.49 5.17
C ASN A 126 -1.01 17.08 5.01
N GLY A 127 -1.31 15.78 4.97
CA GLY A 127 -2.65 15.27 4.69
C GLY A 127 -2.95 15.04 3.20
N ASP A 128 -1.93 15.15 2.35
CA ASP A 128 -2.05 14.81 0.93
C ASP A 128 -1.84 13.30 0.73
N ILE A 129 -2.73 12.68 -0.03
CA ILE A 129 -2.55 11.29 -0.46
C ILE A 129 -1.30 11.21 -1.33
N PRO A 130 -0.41 10.23 -1.15
CA PRO A 130 0.78 10.11 -1.98
C PRO A 130 0.44 9.58 -3.38
N ALA A 131 1.22 10.00 -4.37
CA ALA A 131 1.10 9.49 -5.73
C ALA A 131 1.81 8.13 -5.83
N VAL A 132 1.09 7.11 -6.28
CA VAL A 132 1.68 5.79 -6.59
C VAL A 132 2.29 5.84 -7.98
N ALA A 133 3.62 5.76 -8.03
CA ALA A 133 4.41 5.86 -9.25
C ALA A 133 4.80 4.48 -9.83
N ALA A 134 4.95 3.47 -8.97
CA ALA A 134 5.14 2.09 -9.41
C ALA A 134 4.68 1.11 -8.33
N VAL A 135 4.30 -0.09 -8.75
CA VAL A 135 4.01 -1.23 -7.88
C VAL A 135 4.73 -2.44 -8.45
N ILE A 136 5.52 -3.10 -7.61
CA ILE A 136 6.25 -4.32 -7.88
C ILE A 136 5.76 -5.36 -6.88
N THR A 137 5.43 -6.57 -7.33
CA THR A 137 5.16 -7.69 -6.43
C THR A 137 5.83 -8.95 -6.93
N ASP A 138 6.41 -9.73 -6.01
CA ASP A 138 7.22 -10.91 -6.34
C ASP A 138 8.33 -10.59 -7.36
N ALA A 139 9.01 -9.45 -7.17
CA ALA A 139 10.01 -8.90 -8.10
C ALA A 139 9.51 -8.61 -9.54
N VAL A 140 8.21 -8.78 -9.81
CA VAL A 140 7.60 -8.50 -11.11
C VAL A 140 6.92 -7.13 -11.06
N PRO A 141 7.31 -6.18 -11.92
CA PRO A 141 6.58 -4.93 -12.06
C PRO A 141 5.11 -5.22 -12.41
N ARG A 142 4.16 -4.64 -11.69
CA ARG A 142 2.72 -4.72 -12.01
C ARG A 142 2.22 -3.48 -12.71
N PHE A 143 2.88 -2.36 -12.42
CA PHE A 143 2.53 -1.05 -12.93
C PHE A 143 3.73 -0.11 -12.75
N VAL A 144 4.08 0.66 -13.79
CA VAL A 144 5.07 1.75 -13.72
C VAL A 144 4.55 2.97 -14.50
N GLY A 145 4.47 4.12 -13.82
CA GLY A 145 4.03 5.39 -14.42
C GLY A 145 3.00 6.12 -13.56
N ARG A 146 1.86 6.51 -14.15
CA ARG A 146 0.77 7.20 -13.45
C ARG A 146 -0.34 6.22 -13.06
N SER A 147 -0.62 6.12 -11.76
CA SER A 147 -1.71 5.28 -11.27
C SER A 147 -3.05 5.85 -11.74
N ARG A 148 -4.00 4.96 -12.05
CA ARG A 148 -5.37 5.35 -12.39
C ARG A 148 -6.16 5.88 -11.18
N ASN A 149 -5.74 5.53 -9.97
CA ASN A 149 -6.48 5.83 -8.74
C ASN A 149 -5.89 7.02 -7.98
N THR A 150 -4.57 7.28 -8.07
CA THR A 150 -3.93 8.41 -7.38
C THR A 150 -3.60 9.54 -8.36
N PRO A 151 -3.36 10.77 -7.86
CA PRO A 151 -2.82 11.83 -8.68
C PRO A 151 -1.45 11.45 -9.27
N ALA A 152 -0.99 12.23 -10.26
CA ALA A 152 0.30 11.99 -10.90
C ALA A 152 1.45 12.33 -9.94
N PRO A 153 2.55 11.54 -9.95
CA PRO A 153 3.75 11.89 -9.18
C PRO A 153 4.46 13.11 -9.80
N ILE A 154 5.13 13.90 -8.97
CA ILE A 154 5.98 15.02 -9.45
C ILE A 154 7.17 14.47 -10.25
N LYS A 155 7.82 13.43 -9.72
CA LYS A 155 8.99 12.79 -10.32
C LYS A 155 8.54 11.67 -11.26
N LYS A 156 9.10 11.68 -12.46
CA LYS A 156 8.86 10.62 -13.45
C LYS A 156 9.68 9.39 -13.11
N VAL A 157 9.00 8.29 -12.80
CA VAL A 157 9.61 6.96 -12.65
C VAL A 157 9.59 6.25 -14.01
N ARG A 158 10.70 5.61 -14.38
CA ARG A 158 10.83 4.84 -15.62
C ARG A 158 11.59 3.54 -15.37
N VAL A 159 11.28 2.53 -16.17
CA VAL A 159 12.02 1.27 -16.21
C VAL A 159 13.29 1.47 -17.06
N LEU A 160 14.46 1.21 -16.48
CA LEU A 160 15.74 1.28 -17.20
C LEU A 160 16.04 -0.02 -17.93
N GLU A 161 15.92 -1.14 -17.22
CA GLU A 161 16.12 -2.49 -17.74
C GLU A 161 14.97 -3.37 -17.25
N ASN A 162 14.49 -4.26 -18.10
CA ASN A 162 13.53 -5.27 -17.72
C ASN A 162 13.87 -6.60 -18.41
N ARG A 163 14.06 -7.64 -17.60
CA ARG A 163 14.31 -9.02 -18.06
C ARG A 163 13.06 -9.88 -18.01
N VAL A 164 11.94 -9.34 -17.53
CA VAL A 164 10.63 -9.98 -17.55
C VAL A 164 9.97 -9.72 -18.90
N LEU A 165 9.19 -10.68 -19.41
CA LEU A 165 8.51 -10.62 -20.71
C LEU A 165 7.61 -9.39 -20.89
N HIS A 166 7.10 -8.80 -19.80
CA HIS A 166 6.23 -7.63 -19.81
C HIS A 166 6.85 -6.50 -18.99
N ASP A 167 6.95 -5.29 -19.56
CA ASP A 167 7.57 -4.12 -18.90
C ASP A 167 6.60 -3.24 -18.10
N PHE A 168 5.30 -3.48 -18.23
CA PHE A 168 4.20 -2.82 -17.51
C PHE A 168 4.32 -1.29 -17.45
N SER A 169 5.08 -0.71 -18.38
CA SER A 169 5.35 0.71 -18.47
C SER A 169 4.24 1.37 -19.27
N GLN A 170 3.73 2.50 -18.80
CA GLN A 170 2.72 3.27 -19.56
C GLN A 170 3.32 4.02 -20.76
N VAL A 171 4.61 3.86 -21.05
CA VAL A 171 5.27 4.49 -22.18
C VAL A 171 5.08 3.60 -23.40
N CYS A 172 4.18 3.99 -24.30
CA CYS A 172 4.14 3.44 -25.64
C CYS A 172 5.48 3.78 -26.33
N ARG A 173 6.40 2.81 -26.42
CA ARG A 173 7.68 2.98 -27.13
C ARG A 173 7.39 3.23 -28.60
N ARG A 174 7.35 4.50 -29.02
CA ARG A 174 7.49 4.86 -30.44
C ARG A 174 8.95 4.67 -30.84
N ARG A 175 9.24 3.55 -31.51
CA ARG A 175 10.06 3.42 -32.75
C ARG A 175 10.68 2.02 -32.87
N GLY A 176 10.47 1.38 -34.01
CA GLY A 176 11.55 0.66 -34.72
C GLY A 176 11.64 -0.86 -34.67
N SER A 177 10.89 -1.57 -33.82
CA SER A 177 10.97 -3.05 -33.77
C SER A 177 9.59 -3.69 -33.78
N ARG A 178 9.44 -4.68 -34.66
CA ARG A 178 8.23 -5.35 -35.20
C ARG A 178 7.24 -5.98 -34.19
N TRP A 179 7.21 -5.58 -32.93
CA TRP A 179 6.38 -6.19 -31.88
C TRP A 179 5.71 -5.15 -30.96
N CYS A 180 5.07 -4.12 -31.52
CA CYS A 180 4.00 -3.42 -30.80
C CYS A 180 2.67 -4.14 -31.04
N ARG A 181 2.46 -5.27 -30.35
CA ARG A 181 1.12 -5.87 -30.15
C ARG A 181 0.57 -5.48 -28.77
N CYS A 182 0.59 -4.18 -28.46
CA CYS A 182 -0.26 -3.60 -27.41
C CYS A 182 -1.60 -3.22 -28.05
N CYS A 183 -2.35 -4.23 -28.48
CA CYS A 183 -3.76 -4.07 -28.77
C CYS A 183 -4.45 -5.31 -28.20
N ALA A 184 -5.37 -5.08 -27.28
CA ALA A 184 -6.08 -6.08 -26.51
C ALA A 184 -6.55 -7.26 -27.39
N ARG A 185 -6.03 -8.46 -27.10
CA ARG A 185 -6.76 -9.70 -27.30
C ARG A 185 -6.65 -10.50 -26.01
N VAL A 186 -7.58 -10.23 -25.10
CA VAL A 186 -8.01 -11.24 -24.14
C VAL A 186 -8.58 -12.39 -24.98
N ARG A 187 -7.77 -13.41 -25.24
CA ARG A 187 -8.29 -14.75 -25.52
C ARG A 187 -8.21 -15.52 -24.23
N THR A 188 -9.31 -15.49 -23.48
CA THR A 188 -9.66 -16.56 -22.55
C THR A 188 -9.66 -17.87 -23.32
N LYS A 189 -8.70 -18.75 -23.00
CA LYS A 189 -8.84 -20.21 -23.01
C LYS A 189 -7.64 -20.82 -22.29
N GLN A 190 -7.76 -20.86 -20.96
CA GLN A 190 -7.77 -22.11 -20.20
C GLN A 190 -7.21 -23.32 -20.97
N PHE A 191 -6.00 -23.77 -20.62
CA PHE A 191 -5.75 -25.16 -20.24
C PHE A 191 -4.32 -25.31 -19.72
N CYS A 192 -4.20 -25.43 -18.41
CA CYS A 192 -3.10 -26.15 -17.77
C CYS A 192 -3.29 -27.63 -18.10
N ARG A 193 -2.35 -28.24 -18.83
CA ARG A 193 -2.13 -29.69 -18.81
C ARG A 193 -0.62 -29.94 -18.73
N TYR A 194 -0.16 -30.18 -17.52
CA TYR A 194 0.94 -31.08 -17.25
C TYR A 194 0.51 -32.51 -17.64
N GLY A 195 1.40 -33.30 -18.24
CA GLY A 195 1.27 -34.77 -18.25
C GLY A 195 1.68 -35.51 -19.53
N SER A 196 2.87 -36.12 -19.43
CA SER A 196 3.25 -37.50 -19.84
C SER A 196 3.26 -37.94 -21.32
N GLY A 197 4.46 -38.36 -21.76
CA GLY A 197 4.70 -39.66 -22.41
C GLY A 197 4.77 -39.68 -23.95
N GLY A 198 5.91 -40.15 -24.47
CA GLY A 198 6.14 -40.46 -25.89
C GLY A 198 7.60 -40.27 -26.27
#